data_AF-A0A2T7HHM2-F1
#
_entry.id   AF-A0A2T7HHM2-F1
#
_cell.length_a   1.000
_cell.length_b   1.000
_cell.length_c   1.000
_cell.angle_alpha   90.00
_cell.angle_beta   90.00
_cell.angle_gamma   90.00
#
_symmetry.space_group_name_H-M   'P 1'
#
loop_
_entity.id
_entity.type
_entity.pdbx_description
1 polymer ?
#
loop_
_entity_poly.entity_id
_entity_poly.type
_entity_poly.pdbx_seq_one_letter_code
_entity_poly.pdbx_strand_id
1 'polypeptide(L)'
;MFQPVEHQKTADAVVDQIEDLILKGVLQSGDRLPPERELADQLKVSRPVLRDALRRLEERDLIESRRGGGTFVCDLIGPIFSEAIVQLISRHPSAVSDYFEFRRSIESQAAELASLRAAPSDLARLEDIVSRMQTAHDTEDLTAEARLDVEFHHAVGEAAHNVVMLHTLRSCYRLLENGVFYNRGRLYRFPTARAELLQQHKAIVAAIAGQDPESACRASEAHIDYVRGALADTEASDRREQLAGLRLSKPARSAGLRSKPAGSPKTDPF
;
A
#
# COMPACT_ATOMS: atom_id res chain seq x y z
N MET A 1 -50.22 3.88 35.13
CA MET A 1 -49.85 3.19 33.87
C MET A 1 -48.81 4.08 33.20
N PHE A 2 -47.52 3.85 33.48
CA PHE A 2 -46.43 4.63 32.91
C PHE A 2 -45.77 3.79 31.81
N GLN A 3 -45.65 4.35 30.61
CA GLN A 3 -44.82 3.76 29.56
C GLN A 3 -43.43 4.38 29.62
N PRO A 4 -42.35 3.59 29.59
CA PRO A 4 -40.99 4.11 29.60
C PRO A 4 -40.66 4.86 28.30
N VAL A 5 -39.89 5.94 28.42
CA VAL A 5 -39.31 6.67 27.29
C VAL A 5 -38.06 5.92 26.79
N GLU A 6 -37.99 5.70 25.49
CA GLU A 6 -36.93 4.95 24.81
C GLU A 6 -35.59 5.71 24.79
N HIS A 7 -34.78 5.52 25.83
CA HIS A 7 -33.34 5.85 25.78
C HIS A 7 -32.58 5.10 24.66
N GLN A 8 -33.19 4.04 24.09
CA GLN A 8 -32.61 3.24 23.01
C GLN A 8 -32.34 4.06 21.74
N LYS A 9 -33.27 4.93 21.32
CA LYS A 9 -33.13 5.68 20.05
C LYS A 9 -31.90 6.58 19.98
N THR A 10 -31.45 7.13 21.10
CA THR A 10 -30.25 7.99 21.14
C THR A 10 -28.94 7.20 21.17
N ALA A 11 -28.93 6.01 21.77
CA ALA A 11 -27.76 5.13 21.73
C ALA A 11 -27.62 4.51 20.34
N ASP A 12 -28.73 4.10 19.73
CA ASP A 12 -28.78 3.55 18.37
C ASP A 12 -28.22 4.55 17.36
N ALA A 13 -28.62 5.83 17.43
CA ALA A 13 -28.08 6.87 16.55
C ALA A 13 -26.56 7.07 16.69
N VAL A 14 -26.01 6.93 17.91
CA VAL A 14 -24.56 7.02 18.14
C VAL A 14 -23.84 5.81 17.55
N VAL A 15 -24.41 4.60 17.71
CA VAL A 15 -23.90 3.38 17.09
C VAL A 15 -23.88 3.56 15.58
N ASP A 16 -25.03 3.85 14.98
CA ASP A 16 -25.17 3.99 13.53
C ASP A 16 -24.18 5.01 12.96
N GLN A 17 -24.01 6.16 13.62
CA GLN A 17 -23.07 7.19 13.17
C GLN A 17 -21.61 6.70 13.20
N ILE A 18 -21.17 6.04 14.28
CA ILE A 18 -19.80 5.53 14.37
C ILE A 18 -19.56 4.39 13.37
N GLU A 19 -20.54 3.49 13.22
CA GLU A 19 -20.50 2.42 12.21
C GLU A 19 -20.36 2.99 10.80
N ASP A 20 -21.14 4.02 10.46
CA ASP A 20 -21.08 4.65 9.16
C ASP A 20 -19.72 5.31 8.90
N LEU A 21 -19.12 5.94 9.91
CA LEU A 21 -17.79 6.55 9.81
C LEU A 21 -16.69 5.49 9.61
N ILE A 22 -16.79 4.35 10.30
CA ILE A 22 -15.88 3.20 10.13
C ILE A 22 -16.07 2.60 8.73
N LEU A 23 -17.32 2.35 8.32
CA LEU A 23 -17.66 1.74 7.03
C LEU A 23 -17.20 2.60 5.85
N LYS A 24 -17.39 3.92 5.94
CA LYS A 24 -16.91 4.89 4.94
C LYS A 24 -15.42 5.16 5.04
N GLY A 25 -14.74 4.58 6.03
CA GLY A 25 -13.30 4.65 6.20
C GLY A 25 -12.80 6.01 6.72
N VAL A 26 -13.68 6.86 7.23
CA VAL A 26 -13.34 8.12 7.92
C VAL A 26 -12.63 7.81 9.23
N LEU A 27 -13.14 6.82 9.96
CA LEU A 27 -12.45 6.19 11.08
C LEU A 27 -11.72 4.95 10.55
N GLN A 28 -10.41 4.92 10.72
CA GLN A 28 -9.52 3.86 10.24
C GLN A 28 -9.15 2.91 11.37
N SER A 29 -8.80 1.68 11.03
CA SER A 29 -8.31 0.69 11.99
C SER A 29 -7.10 1.23 12.77
N GLY A 30 -7.17 1.14 14.09
CA GLY A 30 -6.17 1.69 15.00
C GLY A 30 -6.39 3.15 15.41
N ASP A 31 -7.35 3.87 14.81
CA ASP A 31 -7.69 5.22 15.25
C ASP A 31 -8.21 5.22 16.68
N ARG A 32 -7.76 6.19 17.46
CA ARG A 32 -8.23 6.40 18.84
C ARG A 32 -9.46 7.31 18.82
N LEU A 33 -10.57 6.83 19.37
CA LEU A 33 -11.74 7.68 19.60
C LEU A 33 -11.43 8.75 20.67
N PRO A 34 -12.07 9.93 20.59
CA PRO A 34 -11.92 10.96 21.62
C PRO A 34 -12.29 10.41 23.01
N PRO A 35 -11.73 10.97 24.10
CA PRO A 35 -12.10 10.58 25.45
C PRO A 35 -13.61 10.67 25.67
N GLU A 36 -14.19 9.73 26.41
CA GLU A 36 -15.66 9.60 26.60
C GLU A 36 -16.35 10.94 26.93
N ARG A 37 -15.74 11.78 27.77
CA ARG A 37 -16.30 13.09 28.12
C ARG A 37 -16.40 13.99 26.89
N GLU A 38 -15.30 14.11 26.14
CA GLU A 38 -15.24 14.95 24.95
C GLU A 38 -16.15 14.41 23.84
N LEU A 39 -16.16 13.10 23.63
CA LEU A 39 -17.01 12.48 22.63
C LEU A 39 -18.51 12.66 22.95
N ALA A 40 -18.89 12.58 24.22
CA ALA A 40 -20.26 12.85 24.67
C ALA A 40 -20.65 14.31 24.42
N ASP A 41 -19.74 15.25 24.66
CA ASP A 41 -19.94 16.68 24.40
C ASP A 41 -20.07 16.95 22.89
N GLN A 42 -19.22 16.35 22.05
CA GLN A 42 -19.27 16.47 20.59
C GLN A 42 -20.58 15.91 19.99
N LEU A 43 -21.01 14.73 20.47
CA LEU A 43 -22.25 14.07 20.03
C LEU A 43 -23.51 14.62 20.71
N LYS A 44 -23.37 15.52 21.69
CA LYS A 44 -24.46 16.10 22.48
C LYS A 44 -25.36 15.05 23.14
N VAL A 45 -24.76 13.98 23.65
CA VAL A 45 -25.45 12.90 24.38
C VAL A 45 -24.98 12.81 25.82
N SER A 46 -25.78 12.21 26.69
CA SER A 46 -25.34 11.94 28.06
C SER A 46 -24.30 10.82 28.09
N ARG A 47 -23.38 10.87 29.05
CA ARG A 47 -22.33 9.84 29.22
C ARG A 47 -22.87 8.41 29.35
N PRO A 48 -23.97 8.14 30.07
CA PRO A 48 -24.56 6.79 30.10
C PRO A 48 -25.01 6.29 28.73
N VAL A 49 -25.58 7.17 27.89
CA VAL A 49 -25.98 6.83 26.51
C VAL A 49 -24.77 6.51 25.65
N LEU A 50 -23.71 7.33 25.74
CA LEU A 50 -22.47 7.06 25.01
C LEU A 50 -21.83 5.73 25.44
N ARG A 51 -21.77 5.43 26.74
CA ARG A 51 -21.23 4.15 27.23
C ARG A 51 -22.00 2.95 26.73
N ASP A 52 -23.33 3.06 26.66
CA ASP A 52 -24.16 2.00 26.10
C ASP A 52 -23.84 1.78 24.61
N ALA A 53 -23.74 2.85 23.83
CA ALA A 53 -23.35 2.78 22.42
C ALA A 53 -21.94 2.19 22.22
N LEU A 54 -20.94 2.66 22.97
CA LEU A 54 -19.57 2.13 22.90
C LEU A 54 -19.51 0.65 23.28
N ARG A 55 -20.24 0.23 24.32
CA ARG A 55 -20.32 -1.20 24.68
C ARG A 55 -20.89 -2.04 23.53
N ARG A 56 -21.94 -1.58 22.85
CA ARG A 56 -22.52 -2.30 21.70
C ARG A 56 -21.56 -2.38 20.52
N LEU A 57 -20.80 -1.33 20.25
CA LEU A 57 -19.77 -1.32 19.21
C LEU A 57 -18.61 -2.28 19.56
N GLU A 58 -18.24 -2.37 20.84
CA GLU A 58 -17.24 -3.32 21.35
C GLU A 58 -17.74 -4.78 21.27
N GLU A 59 -19.02 -5.04 21.58
CA GLU A 59 -19.66 -6.35 21.40
C GLU A 59 -19.75 -6.79 19.93
N ARG A 60 -19.68 -5.85 18.98
CA ARG A 60 -19.64 -6.10 17.53
C ARG A 60 -18.21 -6.19 16.99
N ASP A 61 -17.21 -6.18 17.86
CA ASP A 61 -15.77 -6.15 17.51
C ASP A 61 -15.38 -4.96 16.62
N LEU A 62 -16.16 -3.86 16.63
CA LEU A 62 -15.88 -2.67 15.82
C LEU A 62 -14.85 -1.75 16.46
N ILE A 63 -14.84 -1.74 17.79
CA ILE A 63 -13.89 -1.00 18.62
C ILE A 63 -13.40 -1.87 19.76
N GLU A 64 -12.24 -1.52 20.32
CA GLU A 64 -11.66 -2.20 21.47
C GLU A 64 -11.12 -1.19 22.49
N SER A 65 -11.30 -1.50 23.77
CA SER A 65 -10.67 -0.77 24.86
C SER A 65 -9.28 -1.35 25.16
N ARG A 66 -8.22 -0.55 24.97
CA ARG A 66 -6.83 -0.99 25.23
C ARG A 66 -6.36 -0.62 26.64
N ARG A 67 -5.48 -1.46 27.21
CA ARG A 67 -4.81 -1.20 28.50
C ARG A 67 -4.03 0.13 28.40
N GLY A 68 -4.42 1.13 29.18
CA GLY A 68 -3.88 2.50 29.09
C GLY A 68 -4.93 3.60 28.89
N GLY A 69 -6.21 3.24 28.76
CA GLY A 69 -7.33 4.21 28.85
C GLY A 69 -7.72 4.87 27.54
N GLY A 70 -7.81 4.07 26.47
CA GLY A 70 -8.32 4.54 25.18
C GLY A 70 -9.19 3.49 24.50
N THR A 71 -10.15 3.98 23.72
CA THR A 71 -10.99 3.19 22.83
C THR A 71 -10.48 3.38 21.41
N PHE A 72 -10.28 2.27 20.71
CA PHE A 72 -9.66 2.27 19.38
C PHE A 72 -10.55 1.51 18.40
N VAL A 73 -10.52 1.90 17.12
CA VAL A 73 -11.18 1.12 16.06
C VAL A 73 -10.39 -0.17 15.83
N CYS A 74 -11.09 -1.31 15.76
CA CYS A 74 -10.47 -2.61 15.52
C CYS A 74 -9.89 -2.74 14.09
N ASP A 75 -9.02 -3.73 13.89
CA ASP A 75 -8.61 -4.16 12.54
C ASP A 75 -9.69 -5.06 11.94
N LEU A 76 -10.68 -4.44 11.27
CA LEU A 76 -11.90 -5.11 10.78
C LEU A 76 -11.70 -5.91 9.50
N ILE A 77 -10.73 -5.50 8.69
CA ILE A 77 -10.45 -6.14 7.41
C ILE A 77 -9.46 -7.29 7.61
N GLY A 78 -8.56 -7.14 8.59
CA GLY A 78 -7.43 -8.04 8.77
C GLY A 78 -6.52 -8.07 7.53
N PRO A 79 -5.49 -8.92 7.53
CA PRO A 79 -4.70 -9.15 6.34
C PRO A 79 -5.50 -10.06 5.37
N ILE A 80 -5.63 -9.66 4.10
CA ILE A 80 -6.29 -10.49 3.04
C ILE A 80 -5.66 -11.89 2.99
N PHE A 81 -4.36 -11.96 3.20
CA PHE A 81 -3.57 -13.18 3.19
C PHE A 81 -2.84 -13.35 4.50
N SER A 82 -2.74 -14.59 4.98
CA SER A 82 -1.81 -14.90 6.08
C SER A 82 -0.38 -14.55 5.68
N GLU A 83 0.47 -14.22 6.66
CA GLU A 83 1.88 -13.92 6.40
C GLU A 83 2.58 -15.05 5.62
N ALA A 84 2.20 -16.31 5.87
CA ALA A 84 2.71 -17.47 5.13
C ALA A 84 2.38 -17.41 3.63
N ILE A 85 1.14 -17.05 3.27
CA ILE A 85 0.73 -16.91 1.86
C ILE A 85 1.41 -15.71 1.21
N VAL A 86 1.47 -14.58 1.92
CA VAL A 86 2.20 -13.37 1.50
C VAL A 86 3.65 -13.71 1.13
N GLN A 87 4.34 -14.48 1.98
CA GLN A 87 5.70 -14.96 1.75
C GLN A 87 5.80 -16.03 0.64
N LEU A 88 4.74 -16.78 0.35
CA LEU A 88 4.72 -17.68 -0.80
C LEU A 88 4.60 -16.88 -2.10
N ILE A 89 3.67 -15.92 -2.18
CA ILE A 89 3.49 -15.09 -3.37
C ILE A 89 4.78 -14.33 -3.69
N SER A 90 5.46 -13.74 -2.70
CA SER A 90 6.71 -12.99 -2.92
C SER A 90 7.86 -13.81 -3.51
N ARG A 91 7.85 -15.13 -3.29
CA ARG A 91 8.86 -16.07 -3.84
C ARG A 91 8.51 -16.62 -5.21
N HIS A 92 7.30 -16.36 -5.72
CA HIS A 92 6.80 -16.90 -6.98
C HIS A 92 6.47 -15.76 -7.94
N PRO A 93 7.35 -15.46 -8.92
CA PRO A 93 7.17 -14.32 -9.84
C PRO A 93 5.82 -14.33 -10.60
N SER A 94 5.28 -15.51 -10.92
CA SER A 94 3.94 -15.62 -11.52
C SER A 94 2.85 -15.08 -10.60
N ALA A 95 2.90 -15.40 -9.31
CA ALA A 95 1.92 -14.94 -8.33
C ALA A 95 2.05 -13.44 -8.05
N VAL A 96 3.28 -12.88 -8.11
CA VAL A 96 3.50 -11.43 -8.09
C VAL A 96 2.86 -10.77 -9.32
N SER A 97 3.00 -11.38 -10.50
CA SER A 97 2.34 -10.90 -11.72
C SER A 97 0.82 -10.92 -11.60
N ASP A 98 0.23 -12.00 -11.05
CA ASP A 98 -1.22 -12.11 -10.80
C ASP A 98 -1.71 -11.00 -9.86
N TYR A 99 -0.91 -10.65 -8.84
CA TYR A 99 -1.22 -9.54 -7.95
C TYR A 99 -1.23 -8.18 -8.67
N PHE A 100 -0.26 -7.91 -9.55
CA PHE A 100 -0.26 -6.69 -10.36
C PHE A 100 -1.38 -6.66 -11.39
N GLU A 101 -1.76 -7.80 -11.97
CA GLU A 101 -2.93 -7.92 -12.85
C GLU A 101 -4.21 -7.55 -12.10
N PHE A 102 -4.39 -8.08 -10.88
CA PHE A 102 -5.51 -7.71 -10.03
C PHE A 102 -5.51 -6.20 -9.72
N ARG A 103 -4.39 -5.64 -9.26
CA ARG A 103 -4.24 -4.21 -8.98
C ARG A 103 -4.59 -3.34 -10.19
N ARG A 104 -4.06 -3.69 -11.36
CA ARG A 104 -4.33 -2.99 -12.62
C ARG A 104 -5.84 -2.89 -12.88
N SER A 105 -6.57 -3.97 -12.66
CA SER A 105 -8.03 -4.01 -12.85
C SER A 105 -8.79 -3.17 -11.81
N ILE A 106 -8.46 -3.31 -10.52
CA ILE A 106 -9.25 -2.66 -9.47
C ILE A 106 -8.91 -1.17 -9.30
N GLU A 107 -7.65 -0.78 -9.48
CA GLU A 107 -7.24 0.63 -9.36
C GLU A 107 -7.66 1.47 -10.56
N SER A 108 -7.70 0.88 -11.76
CA SER A 108 -8.25 1.58 -12.93
C SER A 108 -9.74 1.85 -12.80
N GLN A 109 -10.51 0.88 -12.31
CA GLN A 109 -11.92 1.09 -11.94
C GLN A 109 -12.07 2.11 -10.81
N ALA A 110 -11.13 2.14 -9.85
CA ALA A 110 -11.14 3.15 -8.80
C ALA A 110 -10.91 4.56 -9.34
N ALA A 111 -9.93 4.74 -10.22
CA ALA A 111 -9.65 6.01 -10.88
C ALA A 111 -10.82 6.46 -11.76
N GLU A 112 -11.44 5.54 -12.51
CA GLU A 112 -12.65 5.79 -13.30
C GLU A 112 -13.79 6.30 -12.41
N LEU A 113 -14.11 5.57 -11.34
CA LEU A 113 -15.17 5.97 -10.41
C LEU A 113 -14.84 7.28 -9.68
N ALA A 114 -13.58 7.51 -9.33
CA ALA A 114 -13.14 8.76 -8.73
C ALA A 114 -13.39 9.95 -9.66
N SER A 115 -13.10 9.83 -10.96
CA SER A 115 -13.37 10.90 -11.93
C SER A 115 -14.86 11.27 -12.01
N LEU A 116 -15.76 10.32 -11.72
CA LEU A 116 -17.21 10.50 -11.77
C LEU A 116 -17.81 11.00 -10.44
N ARG A 117 -17.15 10.73 -9.32
CA ARG A 117 -17.75 10.84 -7.98
C ARG A 117 -16.98 11.74 -7.02
N ALA A 118 -15.71 12.06 -7.30
CA ALA A 118 -14.88 12.86 -6.42
C ALA A 118 -15.55 14.19 -6.08
N ALA A 119 -15.66 14.47 -4.80
CA ALA A 119 -16.08 15.77 -4.30
C ALA A 119 -14.93 16.78 -4.45
N PRO A 120 -15.21 18.10 -4.42
CA PRO A 120 -14.16 19.12 -4.44
C PRO A 120 -13.10 18.94 -3.35
N SER A 121 -13.49 18.42 -2.18
CA SER A 121 -12.56 18.10 -1.09
C SER A 121 -11.65 16.91 -1.40
N ASP A 122 -12.12 15.93 -2.16
CA ASP A 122 -11.32 14.77 -2.57
C ASP A 122 -10.26 15.20 -3.59
N LEU A 123 -10.63 16.06 -4.54
CA LEU A 123 -9.71 16.65 -5.51
C LEU A 123 -8.63 17.48 -4.82
N ALA A 124 -9.03 18.37 -3.90
CA ALA A 124 -8.08 19.18 -3.13
C ALA A 124 -7.09 18.30 -2.33
N ARG A 125 -7.56 17.17 -1.78
CA ARG A 125 -6.70 16.20 -1.09
C ARG A 125 -5.72 15.52 -2.04
N LEU A 126 -6.17 15.08 -3.21
CA LEU A 126 -5.31 14.46 -4.23
C LEU A 126 -4.23 15.43 -4.72
N GLU A 127 -4.59 16.70 -4.95
CA GLU A 127 -3.67 17.76 -5.33
C GLU A 127 -2.63 18.06 -4.24
N ASP A 128 -3.03 18.13 -2.97
CA ASP A 128 -2.12 18.29 -1.84
C ASP A 128 -1.10 17.15 -1.76
N ILE A 129 -1.56 15.90 -1.89
CA ILE A 129 -0.67 14.73 -1.84
C ILE A 129 0.36 14.79 -2.97
N VAL A 130 -0.06 15.13 -4.21
CA VAL A 130 0.86 15.26 -5.35
C VAL A 130 1.83 16.43 -5.16
N SER A 131 1.40 17.54 -4.56
CA SER A 131 2.30 18.65 -4.21
C SER A 131 3.37 18.23 -3.19
N ARG A 132 2.96 17.46 -2.17
CA ARG A 132 3.88 16.88 -1.18
C ARG A 132 4.81 15.86 -1.81
N MET A 133 4.35 15.07 -2.79
CA MET A 133 5.21 14.16 -3.56
C MET A 133 6.26 14.93 -4.37
N GLN A 134 5.88 16.03 -5.01
CA GLN A 134 6.81 16.90 -5.72
C GLN A 134 7.88 17.45 -4.76
N THR A 135 7.46 17.92 -3.58
CA THR A 135 8.39 18.42 -2.56
C THR A 135 9.37 17.33 -2.13
N ALA A 136 8.87 16.13 -1.79
CA ALA A 136 9.72 14.99 -1.44
C ALA A 136 10.66 14.58 -2.58
N HIS A 137 10.21 14.74 -3.83
CA HIS A 137 11.02 14.49 -5.00
C HIS A 137 12.20 15.45 -5.12
N ASP A 138 11.92 16.75 -5.00
CA ASP A 138 12.90 17.82 -5.12
C ASP A 138 13.93 17.79 -3.98
N THR A 139 13.52 17.34 -2.78
CA THR A 139 14.42 17.18 -1.62
C THR A 139 15.07 15.79 -1.53
N GLU A 140 14.82 14.91 -2.50
CA GLU A 140 15.32 13.52 -2.51
C GLU A 140 14.94 12.68 -1.27
N ASP A 141 13.78 12.96 -0.65
CA ASP A 141 13.29 12.21 0.50
C ASP A 141 12.55 10.94 0.05
N LEU A 142 13.31 9.88 -0.16
CA LEU A 142 12.79 8.58 -0.64
C LEU A 142 11.79 7.94 0.33
N THR A 143 11.95 8.20 1.64
CA THR A 143 11.04 7.66 2.67
C THR A 143 9.70 8.38 2.61
N ALA A 144 9.71 9.71 2.47
CA ALA A 144 8.50 10.47 2.27
C ALA A 144 7.81 10.11 0.95
N GLU A 145 8.54 9.96 -0.16
CA GLU A 145 7.95 9.56 -1.45
C GLU A 145 7.26 8.19 -1.35
N ALA A 146 7.87 7.19 -0.70
CA ALA A 146 7.26 5.87 -0.53
C ALA A 146 6.00 5.90 0.34
N ARG A 147 5.99 6.71 1.40
CA ARG A 147 4.80 6.89 2.25
C ARG A 147 3.67 7.62 1.51
N LEU A 148 4.01 8.67 0.77
CA LEU A 148 3.06 9.47 -0.01
C LEU A 148 2.43 8.66 -1.15
N ASP A 149 3.19 7.74 -1.76
CA ASP A 149 2.67 6.81 -2.77
C ASP A 149 1.46 6.03 -2.26
N VAL A 150 1.62 5.39 -1.09
CA VAL A 150 0.53 4.65 -0.46
C VAL A 150 -0.63 5.59 -0.10
N GLU A 151 -0.33 6.75 0.48
CA GLU A 151 -1.33 7.78 0.81
C GLU A 151 -2.15 8.22 -0.43
N PHE A 152 -1.49 8.37 -1.58
CA PHE A 152 -2.11 8.73 -2.85
C PHE A 152 -3.08 7.65 -3.34
N HIS A 153 -2.61 6.41 -3.41
CA HIS A 153 -3.40 5.28 -3.86
C HIS A 153 -4.61 5.01 -2.96
N HIS A 154 -4.49 5.25 -1.65
CA HIS A 154 -5.63 5.26 -0.73
C HIS A 154 -6.62 6.38 -1.08
N ALA A 155 -6.13 7.61 -1.28
CA ALA A 155 -7.00 8.76 -1.58
C ALA A 155 -7.79 8.58 -2.89
N VAL A 156 -7.20 7.97 -3.92
CA VAL A 156 -7.94 7.62 -5.16
C VAL A 156 -9.06 6.62 -4.85
N GLY A 157 -8.78 5.58 -4.04
CA GLY A 157 -9.80 4.61 -3.61
C GLY A 157 -10.93 5.23 -2.78
N GLU A 158 -10.62 6.22 -1.94
CA GLU A 158 -11.61 7.01 -1.18
C GLU A 158 -12.47 7.87 -2.10
N ALA A 159 -11.86 8.58 -3.05
CA ALA A 159 -12.53 9.44 -4.02
C ALA A 159 -13.50 8.68 -4.95
N ALA A 160 -13.34 7.36 -5.07
CA ALA A 160 -14.24 6.51 -5.83
C ALA A 160 -15.61 6.27 -5.14
N HIS A 161 -15.74 6.62 -3.85
CA HIS A 161 -16.96 6.47 -3.05
C HIS A 161 -17.59 5.08 -3.16
N ASN A 162 -16.76 4.03 -3.12
CA ASN A 162 -17.18 2.63 -3.08
C ASN A 162 -16.52 1.93 -1.90
N VAL A 163 -17.31 1.68 -0.85
CA VAL A 163 -16.81 1.16 0.44
C VAL A 163 -16.14 -0.21 0.32
N VAL A 164 -16.65 -1.10 -0.54
CA VAL A 164 -16.06 -2.45 -0.72
C VAL A 164 -14.71 -2.34 -1.42
N MET A 165 -14.62 -1.49 -2.44
CA MET A 165 -13.38 -1.26 -3.16
C MET A 165 -12.34 -0.55 -2.29
N LEU A 166 -12.75 0.44 -1.51
CA LEU A 166 -11.91 1.14 -0.54
C LEU A 166 -11.23 0.16 0.41
N HIS A 167 -12.01 -0.70 1.08
CA HIS A 167 -11.48 -1.67 2.04
C HIS A 167 -10.64 -2.75 1.37
N THR A 168 -11.00 -3.17 0.15
CA THR A 168 -10.20 -4.13 -0.64
C THR A 168 -8.82 -3.55 -0.99
N LEU A 169 -8.80 -2.32 -1.53
CA LEU A 169 -7.57 -1.62 -1.90
C LEU A 169 -6.70 -1.32 -0.68
N ARG A 170 -7.29 -0.91 0.45
CA ARG A 170 -6.56 -0.71 1.71
C ARG A 170 -5.74 -1.92 2.10
N SER A 171 -6.35 -3.11 2.02
CA SER A 171 -5.64 -4.34 2.34
C SER A 171 -4.62 -4.75 1.28
N CYS A 172 -4.83 -4.40 0.01
CA CYS A 172 -3.80 -4.55 -1.02
C CYS A 172 -2.57 -3.66 -0.74
N TYR A 173 -2.76 -2.42 -0.31
CA TYR A 173 -1.66 -1.49 -0.04
C TYR A 173 -0.85 -1.86 1.22
N ARG A 174 -1.49 -2.46 2.24
CA ARG A 174 -0.76 -3.06 3.39
C ARG A 174 0.29 -4.09 2.94
N LEU A 175 0.04 -4.82 1.86
CA LEU A 175 1.02 -5.77 1.31
C LEU A 175 2.22 -5.06 0.67
N LEU A 176 2.04 -3.84 0.16
CA LEU A 176 3.12 -3.01 -0.37
C LEU A 176 3.94 -2.39 0.77
N GLU A 177 3.28 -1.83 1.79
CA GLU A 177 3.93 -1.20 2.95
C GLU A 177 4.86 -2.16 3.70
N ASN A 178 4.47 -3.43 3.81
CA ASN A 178 5.30 -4.47 4.43
C ASN A 178 6.50 -4.91 3.56
N GLY A 179 6.74 -4.26 2.42
CA GLY A 179 7.89 -4.51 1.56
C GLY A 179 7.87 -5.86 0.84
N VAL A 180 6.71 -6.53 0.81
CA VAL A 180 6.57 -7.91 0.32
C VAL A 180 6.67 -7.97 -1.21
N PHE A 181 6.04 -7.02 -1.90
CA PHE A 181 5.96 -6.99 -3.37
C PHE A 181 6.67 -5.79 -3.97
N TYR A 182 6.85 -4.73 -3.19
CA TYR A 182 7.26 -3.43 -3.68
C TYR A 182 8.27 -2.81 -2.72
N ASN A 183 9.55 -2.90 -3.07
CA ASN A 183 10.58 -2.10 -2.44
C ASN A 183 10.91 -0.94 -3.37
N ARG A 184 10.24 0.20 -3.16
CA ARG A 184 10.44 1.41 -3.97
C ARG A 184 11.90 1.87 -3.99
N GLY A 185 12.65 1.63 -2.92
CA GLY A 185 14.09 1.87 -2.87
C GLY A 185 14.90 1.07 -3.91
N ARG A 186 14.39 -0.07 -4.40
CA ARG A 186 15.00 -0.80 -5.52
C ARG A 186 14.65 -0.17 -6.87
N LEU A 187 13.42 0.28 -7.06
CA LEU A 187 12.99 0.99 -8.27
C LEU A 187 13.75 2.31 -8.48
N TYR A 188 14.04 3.01 -7.38
CA TYR A 188 14.78 4.27 -7.38
C TYR A 188 16.25 4.15 -7.76
N ARG A 189 16.75 2.93 -7.94
CA ARG A 189 18.08 2.69 -8.53
C ARG A 189 18.11 3.03 -10.02
N PHE A 190 16.94 3.12 -10.67
CA PHE A 190 16.83 3.60 -12.05
C PHE A 190 16.72 5.13 -12.08
N PRO A 191 17.63 5.83 -12.77
CA PRO A 191 17.74 7.29 -12.71
C PRO A 191 16.46 8.06 -13.06
N THR A 192 15.63 7.53 -13.95
CA THR A 192 14.42 8.22 -14.44
C THR A 192 13.14 7.82 -13.70
N ALA A 193 13.16 6.72 -12.93
CA ALA A 193 11.94 6.11 -12.42
C ALA A 193 11.18 7.01 -11.44
N ARG A 194 11.91 7.77 -10.60
CA ARG A 194 11.31 8.72 -9.66
C ARG A 194 10.49 9.79 -10.37
N ALA A 195 11.07 10.40 -11.40
CA ALA A 195 10.42 11.46 -12.16
C ALA A 195 9.22 10.92 -12.97
N GLU A 196 9.36 9.74 -13.59
CA GLU A 196 8.27 9.12 -14.35
C GLU A 196 7.07 8.76 -13.47
N LEU A 197 7.31 8.17 -12.29
CA LEU A 197 6.23 7.86 -11.33
C LEU A 197 5.50 9.12 -10.87
N LEU A 198 6.23 10.20 -10.56
CA LEU A 198 5.60 11.46 -10.19
C LEU A 198 4.72 12.03 -11.32
N GLN A 199 5.17 11.94 -12.58
CA GLN A 199 4.37 12.37 -13.71
C GLN A 199 3.13 11.50 -13.93
N GLN A 200 3.23 10.19 -13.68
CA GLN A 200 2.08 9.28 -13.75
C GLN A 200 1.03 9.62 -12.68
N HIS A 201 1.43 9.89 -11.43
CA HIS A 201 0.49 10.34 -10.39
C HIS A 201 -0.20 11.65 -10.77
N LYS A 202 0.56 12.62 -11.30
CA LYS A 202 -0.01 13.88 -11.82
C LYS A 202 -1.02 13.64 -12.94
N ALA A 203 -0.73 12.72 -13.86
CA ALA A 203 -1.63 12.38 -14.95
C ALA A 203 -2.94 11.76 -14.45
N ILE A 204 -2.88 10.89 -13.43
CA ILE A 204 -4.07 10.32 -12.77
C ILE A 204 -4.92 11.43 -12.16
N VAL A 205 -4.33 12.32 -11.36
CA VAL A 205 -5.09 13.44 -10.74
C VAL A 205 -5.68 14.36 -11.79
N ALA A 206 -4.92 14.70 -12.84
CA ALA A 206 -5.41 15.55 -13.91
C ALA A 206 -6.61 14.93 -14.64
N ALA A 207 -6.60 13.62 -14.87
CA ALA A 207 -7.72 12.92 -15.50
C ALA A 207 -8.94 12.83 -14.57
N ILE A 208 -8.74 12.58 -13.27
CA ILE A 208 -9.81 12.60 -12.27
C ILE A 208 -10.44 14.00 -12.16
N ALA A 209 -9.62 15.05 -12.05
CA ALA A 209 -10.07 16.44 -11.95
C ALA A 209 -10.75 16.93 -13.24
N GLY A 210 -10.28 16.43 -14.40
CA GLY A 210 -10.90 16.68 -15.70
C GLY A 210 -12.23 15.94 -15.91
N GLN A 211 -12.66 15.10 -14.96
CA GLN A 211 -13.85 14.26 -15.05
C GLN A 211 -13.87 13.41 -16.33
N ASP A 212 -12.70 12.87 -16.70
CA ASP A 212 -12.52 12.00 -17.86
C ASP A 212 -12.27 10.55 -17.38
N PRO A 213 -13.32 9.71 -17.32
CA PRO A 213 -13.20 8.37 -16.75
C PRO A 213 -12.31 7.45 -17.57
N GLU A 214 -12.32 7.61 -18.90
CA GLU A 214 -11.52 6.80 -19.81
C GLU A 214 -10.03 7.14 -19.66
N SER A 215 -9.70 8.43 -19.57
CA SER A 215 -8.32 8.86 -19.32
C SER A 215 -7.86 8.52 -17.91
N ALA A 216 -8.72 8.60 -16.89
CA ALA A 216 -8.37 8.22 -15.52
C ALA A 216 -8.05 6.71 -15.42
N CYS A 217 -8.90 5.88 -16.05
CA CYS A 217 -8.68 4.45 -16.19
C CYS A 217 -7.33 4.17 -16.88
N ARG A 218 -7.09 4.72 -18.08
CA ARG A 218 -5.83 4.53 -18.83
C ARG A 218 -4.59 4.99 -18.06
N ALA A 219 -4.66 6.14 -17.39
CA ALA A 219 -3.54 6.68 -16.63
C ALA A 219 -3.18 5.75 -15.46
N SER A 220 -4.20 5.22 -14.76
CA SER A 220 -4.00 4.26 -13.67
C SER A 220 -3.45 2.92 -14.19
N GLU A 221 -3.98 2.40 -15.30
CA GLU A 221 -3.46 1.18 -15.91
C GLU A 221 -1.99 1.32 -16.33
N ALA A 222 -1.66 2.42 -17.02
CA ALA A 222 -0.30 2.71 -17.46
C ALA A 222 0.67 2.82 -16.28
N HIS A 223 0.24 3.42 -15.16
CA HIS A 223 1.02 3.47 -13.94
C HIS A 223 1.32 2.08 -13.37
N ILE A 224 0.31 1.22 -13.23
CA ILE A 224 0.51 -0.14 -12.70
C ILE A 224 1.36 -0.99 -13.65
N ASP A 225 1.12 -0.88 -14.96
CA ASP A 225 1.90 -1.58 -15.98
C ASP A 225 3.38 -1.16 -15.95
N TYR A 226 3.64 0.14 -15.77
CA TYR A 226 4.99 0.69 -15.60
C TYR A 226 5.67 0.14 -14.36
N VAL A 227 5.00 0.17 -13.20
CA VAL A 227 5.53 -0.35 -11.93
C VAL A 227 5.89 -1.83 -12.07
N ARG A 228 5.00 -2.63 -12.66
CA ARG A 228 5.23 -4.06 -12.91
C ARG A 228 6.48 -4.28 -13.80
N GLY A 229 6.60 -3.53 -14.88
CA GLY A 229 7.75 -3.61 -15.80
C GLY A 229 9.06 -3.23 -15.12
N ALA A 230 9.08 -2.10 -14.41
CA ALA A 230 10.28 -1.60 -13.73
C ALA A 230 10.77 -2.55 -12.62
N LEU A 231 9.86 -3.24 -11.93
CA LEU A 231 10.23 -4.28 -10.96
C LEU A 231 10.85 -5.50 -11.65
N ALA A 232 10.26 -5.98 -12.74
CA ALA A 232 10.81 -7.09 -13.51
C ALA A 232 12.22 -6.77 -14.04
N ASP A 233 12.44 -5.54 -14.50
CA ASP A 233 13.75 -5.06 -14.95
C ASP A 233 14.77 -4.98 -13.80
N THR A 234 14.33 -4.52 -12.62
CA THR A 234 15.15 -4.54 -11.40
C THR A 234 15.63 -5.95 -11.08
N GLU A 235 14.72 -6.92 -11.06
CA GLU A 235 15.04 -8.33 -10.75
C GLU A 235 15.93 -8.98 -11.81
N ALA A 236 15.71 -8.67 -13.08
CA ALA A 236 16.60 -9.11 -14.15
C ALA A 236 18.01 -8.51 -13.98
N SER A 237 18.10 -7.23 -13.59
CA SER A 237 19.38 -6.56 -13.33
C SER A 237 20.11 -7.16 -12.13
N ASP A 238 19.44 -7.34 -11.01
CA ASP A 238 20.03 -7.94 -9.80
C ASP A 238 20.54 -9.37 -10.06
N ARG A 239 19.80 -10.17 -10.84
CA ARG A 239 20.27 -11.51 -11.28
C ARG A 239 21.52 -11.43 -12.15
N ARG A 240 21.58 -10.48 -13.09
CA ARG A 240 22.77 -10.28 -13.94
C ARG A 240 23.98 -9.86 -13.10
N GLU A 241 23.79 -8.97 -12.15
CA GLU A 241 24.86 -8.50 -11.24
C GLU A 241 25.37 -9.64 -10.36
N GLN A 242 24.46 -10.46 -9.80
CA GLN A 242 24.84 -11.64 -9.03
C GLN A 242 25.69 -12.62 -9.86
N LEU A 243 25.29 -12.89 -11.11
CA LEU A 243 26.05 -13.72 -12.04
C LEU A 243 27.40 -13.10 -12.41
N ALA A 244 27.48 -11.78 -12.58
CA ALA A 244 28.73 -11.07 -12.84
C ALA A 244 29.68 -11.14 -11.63
N GLY A 245 29.17 -10.94 -10.42
CA GLY A 245 29.93 -11.09 -9.18
C GLY A 245 30.51 -12.49 -8.99
N LEU A 246 29.75 -13.55 -9.35
CA LEU A 246 30.24 -14.93 -9.36
C LEU A 246 31.37 -15.16 -10.39
N ARG A 247 31.38 -14.43 -11.50
CA ARG A 247 32.47 -14.49 -12.49
C ARG A 247 33.72 -13.79 -11.98
N LEU A 248 33.57 -12.69 -11.25
CA LEU A 248 34.67 -11.94 -10.64
C LEU A 248 35.33 -12.68 -9.47
N SER A 249 34.55 -13.41 -8.67
CA SER A 249 35.05 -14.18 -7.52
C SER A 249 35.64 -15.54 -7.89
N LYS A 250 35.54 -15.96 -9.16
CA LYS A 250 36.13 -17.21 -9.63
C LYS A 250 37.67 -17.10 -9.58
N PRO A 251 38.39 -17.95 -8.82
CA PRO A 251 39.84 -17.95 -8.85
C PRO A 251 40.32 -18.24 -10.28
N ALA A 252 41.30 -17.47 -10.74
CA ALA A 252 41.94 -17.70 -12.04
C ALA A 252 42.31 -19.18 -12.12
N ARG A 253 41.84 -19.88 -13.17
CA ARG A 253 42.31 -21.25 -13.45
C ARG A 253 43.82 -21.16 -13.49
N SER A 254 44.49 -21.76 -12.51
CA SER A 254 45.93 -21.99 -12.58
C SER A 254 46.18 -22.67 -13.92
N ALA A 255 46.83 -21.94 -14.83
CA ALA A 255 47.26 -22.49 -16.08
C ALA A 255 48.23 -23.62 -15.72
N GLY A 256 47.71 -24.84 -15.73
CA GLY A 256 48.50 -26.04 -15.57
C GLY A 256 49.46 -26.12 -16.74
N LEU A 257 50.65 -25.55 -16.57
CA LEU A 257 51.83 -25.91 -17.32
C LEU A 257 52.13 -27.37 -16.97
N ARG A 258 51.50 -28.27 -17.73
CA ARG A 258 51.92 -29.66 -17.87
C ARG A 258 53.31 -29.63 -18.50
N SER A 259 54.36 -29.74 -17.69
CA SER A 259 55.65 -30.19 -18.20
C SER A 259 55.53 -31.68 -18.52
N LYS A 260 55.80 -32.05 -19.78
CA LYS A 260 55.96 -33.43 -20.25
C LYS A 260 57.18 -33.46 -21.19
N PRO A 261 57.80 -34.63 -21.39
CA PRO A 261 59.07 -35.01 -20.79
C PRO A 261 60.23 -34.95 -21.80
N ALA A 262 61.47 -34.74 -21.34
CA ALA A 262 62.65 -34.93 -22.17
C ALA A 262 63.33 -36.27 -21.83
N GLY A 263 63.23 -37.20 -22.77
CA GLY A 263 64.00 -38.44 -22.78
C GLY A 263 65.50 -38.18 -22.96
N SER A 264 66.27 -39.14 -22.49
CA SER A 264 67.72 -39.26 -22.36
C SER A 264 68.52 -39.18 -23.67
N PRO A 265 69.85 -39.04 -23.56
CA PRO A 265 70.69 -40.12 -24.09
C PRO A 265 71.84 -40.55 -23.16
N LYS A 266 72.21 -41.82 -23.33
CA LYS A 266 73.34 -42.55 -22.74
C LYS A 266 74.69 -41.87 -23.03
N THR A 267 75.63 -42.01 -22.08
CA THR A 267 77.04 -42.39 -22.33
C THR A 267 77.68 -42.93 -21.03
N ASP A 268 77.97 -44.23 -21.01
CA ASP A 268 79.08 -44.86 -20.25
C ASP A 268 80.45 -44.39 -20.85
N PRO A 269 81.65 -44.65 -20.26
CA PRO A 269 81.97 -45.67 -19.25
C PRO A 269 82.92 -45.23 -18.11
N PHE A 270 82.94 -45.99 -17.00
CA PHE A 270 84.10 -46.64 -16.38
C PHE A 270 83.65 -47.54 -15.23
#